data_AF-F1JUE6-F1
#
_entry.id   AF-F1JUE6-F1
#
_cell.length_a   1.000
_cell.length_b   1.000
_cell.length_c   1.000
_cell.angle_alpha   90.00
_cell.angle_beta   90.00
_cell.angle_gamma   90.00
#
_symmetry.space_group_name_H-M   'P 1'
#
loop_
_entity.id
_entity.type
_entity.pdbx_description
1 polymer ?
#
loop_
_entity_poly.entity_id
_entity_poly.type
_entity_poly.pdbx_seq_one_letter_code
_entity_poly.pdbx_strand_id
1 'polypeptide(L)'
;YIWIHGTEPEPLMRSKTRIVKNGKEPEIWGFDGSSTNQAPGSNSDCVLQPVFTCPDPLRGGDNILVLCEVQLTDFTPHPTNTRAAARTVAEKYADMTPMFGIEQEYTFFQNGRPLGW
;
A
#
# COMPACT_ATOMS: atom_id res chain seq x y z
N TYR A 1 -7.65 -2.09 3.59
CA TYR A 1 -6.24 -1.77 3.86
C TYR A 1 -5.39 -2.50 2.83
N ILE A 2 -4.64 -1.74 2.04
CA ILE A 2 -3.81 -2.16 0.92
C ILE A 2 -2.42 -1.59 1.18
N TRP A 3 -1.37 -2.39 1.01
CA TRP A 3 0.01 -1.95 1.18
C TRP A 3 0.95 -2.71 0.26
N ILE A 4 2.18 -2.19 0.13
CA ILE A 4 3.25 -2.80 -0.66
C ILE A 4 4.14 -3.66 0.24
N HIS A 5 4.38 -4.88 -0.24
CA HIS A 5 5.20 -5.95 0.32
C HIS A 5 6.71 -5.62 0.30
N GLY A 6 7.55 -6.43 0.95
CA GLY A 6 9.01 -6.32 0.92
C GLY A 6 9.76 -7.32 0.03
N THR A 7 9.10 -8.08 -0.85
CA THR A 7 9.84 -8.98 -1.76
C THR A 7 10.66 -8.21 -2.78
N GLU A 8 11.85 -8.74 -3.05
CA GLU A 8 12.75 -8.27 -4.08
C GLU A 8 12.85 -9.32 -5.22
N PRO A 9 13.15 -8.88 -6.45
CA PRO A 9 13.37 -7.48 -6.86
C PRO A 9 12.07 -6.67 -7.00
N GLU A 10 10.92 -7.34 -7.13
CA GLU A 10 9.64 -6.69 -7.40
C GLU A 10 8.68 -6.85 -6.22
N PRO A 11 8.36 -5.76 -5.51
CA PRO A 11 7.37 -5.77 -4.45
C PRO A 11 5.96 -6.11 -4.97
N LEU A 12 5.21 -6.88 -4.19
CA LEU A 12 3.81 -7.22 -4.49
C LEU A 12 2.83 -6.36 -3.69
N MET A 13 1.58 -6.30 -4.15
CA MET A 13 0.50 -5.72 -3.36
C MET A 13 -0.08 -6.75 -2.38
N ARG A 14 -0.38 -6.32 -1.15
CA ARG A 14 -1.10 -7.10 -0.14
C ARG A 14 -2.34 -6.33 0.30
N SER A 15 -3.37 -7.03 0.77
CA SER A 15 -4.55 -6.38 1.34
C SER A 15 -5.24 -7.23 2.40
N LYS A 16 -5.99 -6.57 3.28
CA LYS A 16 -6.93 -7.20 4.22
C LYS A 16 -8.06 -6.25 4.61
N THR A 17 -9.13 -6.83 5.15
CA THR A 17 -10.40 -6.14 5.41
C THR A 17 -10.65 -5.96 6.90
N ARG A 18 -10.97 -4.74 7.31
CA ARG A 18 -11.47 -4.42 8.65
C ARG A 18 -12.94 -4.03 8.52
N ILE A 19 -13.78 -4.56 9.40
CA ILE A 19 -15.16 -4.10 9.52
C ILE A 19 -15.20 -2.94 10.53
N VAL A 20 -15.80 -1.83 10.13
CA VAL A 20 -15.94 -0.62 10.94
C VAL A 20 -17.38 -0.13 10.86
N LYS A 21 -17.78 0.73 11.81
CA LYS A 21 -19.06 1.44 11.72
C LYS A 21 -19.00 2.44 10.57
N ASN A 22 -20.12 2.63 9.87
CA ASN A 22 -20.20 3.61 8.77
C ASN A 22 -19.79 5.00 9.25
N GLY A 23 -19.10 5.74 8.38
CA GLY A 23 -18.57 7.09 8.67
C GLY A 23 -17.36 7.11 9.61
N LYS A 24 -16.83 5.95 10.04
CA LYS A 24 -15.59 5.91 10.82
C LYS A 24 -14.37 6.05 9.90
N GLU A 25 -13.53 7.03 10.17
CA GLU A 25 -12.25 7.18 9.48
C GLU A 25 -11.33 5.96 9.70
N PRO A 26 -10.54 5.56 8.70
CA PRO A 26 -9.57 4.48 8.86
C PRO A 26 -8.52 4.80 9.93
N GLU A 27 -8.41 3.92 10.92
CA GLU A 27 -7.39 4.01 11.96
C GLU A 27 -6.09 3.33 11.51
N ILE A 28 -5.00 3.56 12.25
CA ILE A 28 -3.81 2.71 12.13
C ILE A 28 -4.15 1.24 12.38
N TRP A 29 -3.42 0.35 11.74
CA TRP A 29 -3.56 -1.08 11.95
C TRP A 29 -2.19 -1.76 11.93
N GLY A 30 -2.12 -3.04 12.29
CA GLY A 30 -0.86 -3.81 12.27
C GLY A 30 -1.00 -5.04 11.40
N PHE A 31 0.10 -5.61 10.94
CA PHE A 31 0.16 -6.91 10.25
C PHE A 31 1.45 -7.65 10.59
N ASP A 32 1.45 -8.97 10.37
CA ASP A 32 2.63 -9.81 10.50
C ASP A 32 3.53 -9.65 9.26
N GLY A 33 4.65 -8.94 9.45
CA GLY A 33 5.68 -8.64 8.47
C GLY A 33 6.49 -9.86 8.01
N SER A 34 6.48 -10.95 8.77
CA SER A 34 7.26 -12.16 8.43
C SER A 34 6.69 -12.91 7.22
N SER A 35 5.37 -12.87 7.06
CA SER A 35 4.65 -13.40 5.89
C SER A 35 4.77 -12.53 4.63
N THR A 36 5.50 -11.42 4.75
CA THR A 36 5.60 -10.36 3.74
C THR A 36 7.04 -9.87 3.55
N ASN A 37 8.06 -10.67 3.89
CA ASN A 37 9.47 -10.28 3.71
C ASN A 37 9.81 -8.87 4.24
N GLN A 38 9.12 -8.46 5.32
CA GLN A 38 9.25 -7.13 5.91
C GLN A 38 9.82 -7.22 7.32
N ALA A 39 9.75 -8.38 7.96
CA ALA A 39 10.30 -8.55 9.29
C ALA A 39 10.74 -10.01 9.55
N PRO A 40 11.71 -10.26 10.43
CA PRO A 40 12.01 -11.61 10.89
C PRO A 40 10.87 -12.15 11.76
N GLY A 41 10.73 -13.47 11.84
CA GLY A 41 9.67 -14.10 12.64
C GLY A 41 9.73 -13.82 14.15
N SER A 42 10.89 -13.43 14.69
CA SER A 42 11.07 -13.13 16.12
C SER A 42 10.58 -11.72 16.53
N ASN A 43 10.42 -10.81 15.58
CA ASN A 43 9.89 -9.47 15.79
C ASN A 43 9.20 -9.01 14.50
N SER A 44 7.98 -9.51 14.29
CA SER A 44 7.35 -9.44 12.97
C SER A 44 6.33 -8.33 12.82
N ASP A 45 5.99 -7.60 13.87
CA ASP A 45 4.96 -6.57 13.80
C ASP A 45 5.36 -5.40 12.90
N CYS A 46 4.47 -5.08 11.95
CA CYS A 46 4.56 -3.90 11.10
C CYS A 46 3.29 -3.07 11.20
N VAL A 47 3.41 -1.75 11.06
CA VAL A 47 2.30 -0.80 11.18
C VAL A 47 1.82 -0.35 9.80
N LEU A 48 0.51 -0.31 9.62
CA LEU A 48 -0.19 0.27 8.46
C LEU A 48 -0.70 1.65 8.86
N GLN A 49 -0.11 2.69 8.27
CA GLN A 49 -0.57 4.07 8.39
C GLN A 49 -1.43 4.42 7.17
N PRO A 50 -2.74 4.68 7.32
CA PRO A 50 -3.59 5.15 6.22
C PRO A 50 -3.05 6.46 5.61
N VAL A 51 -2.99 6.52 4.27
CA VAL A 51 -2.49 7.68 3.53
C VAL A 51 -3.39 8.12 2.39
N PHE A 52 -4.29 7.25 1.93
CA PHE A 52 -5.27 7.55 0.89
C PHE A 52 -6.49 6.63 1.01
N THR A 53 -7.67 7.16 0.70
CA THR A 53 -8.93 6.42 0.69
C THR A 53 -9.71 6.70 -0.60
N CYS A 54 -10.45 5.71 -1.07
CA CYS A 54 -11.42 5.87 -2.16
C CYS A 54 -12.55 4.84 -2.02
N PRO A 55 -13.71 5.03 -2.68
CA PRO A 55 -14.77 4.04 -2.69
C PRO A 55 -14.30 2.68 -3.22
N ASP A 56 -14.78 1.58 -2.64
CA ASP A 56 -14.51 0.22 -3.12
C ASP A 56 -15.46 -0.14 -4.27
N PRO A 57 -14.99 -0.21 -5.53
CA PRO A 57 -15.86 -0.45 -6.67
C PRO A 57 -16.35 -1.90 -6.76
N LEU A 58 -15.71 -2.84 -6.06
CA LEU A 58 -16.09 -4.25 -6.07
C LEU A 58 -17.18 -4.54 -5.05
N ARG A 59 -17.08 -3.92 -3.86
CA ARG A 59 -18.09 -4.08 -2.80
C ARG A 59 -19.25 -3.11 -2.92
N GLY A 60 -19.03 -1.91 -3.46
CA GLY A 60 -20.03 -0.86 -3.57
C GLY A 60 -20.52 -0.32 -2.22
N GLY A 61 -21.55 0.53 -2.26
CA GLY A 61 -22.14 1.16 -1.07
C GLY A 61 -21.13 2.05 -0.32
N ASP A 62 -21.17 2.00 1.01
CA ASP A 62 -20.29 2.78 1.90
C ASP A 62 -18.90 2.14 2.11
N ASN A 63 -18.56 1.09 1.35
CA ASN A 63 -17.27 0.42 1.48
C ASN A 63 -16.15 1.25 0.83
N ILE A 64 -14.97 1.25 1.45
CA ILE A 64 -13.80 2.00 0.97
C ILE A 64 -12.55 1.12 0.86
N LEU A 65 -11.70 1.45 -0.10
CA LEU A 65 -10.31 1.04 -0.14
C LEU A 65 -9.48 2.03 0.69
N VAL A 66 -8.46 1.51 1.36
CA VAL A 66 -7.54 2.28 2.19
C VAL A 66 -6.14 1.88 1.78
N LEU A 67 -5.42 2.78 1.12
CA LEU A 67 -3.99 2.63 0.83
C LEU A 67 -3.19 3.09 2.05
N CYS A 68 -2.22 2.29 2.44
CA CYS A 68 -1.38 2.52 3.60
C CYS A 68 0.10 2.58 3.21
N GLU A 69 0.85 3.41 3.93
CA GLU A 69 2.30 3.25 4.03
C GLU A 69 2.66 2.34 5.20
N VAL A 70 3.84 1.72 5.14
CA VAL A 70 4.30 0.80 6.17
C VAL A 70 5.29 1.49 7.09
N GLN A 71 5.11 1.30 8.39
CA GLN A 71 5.97 1.84 9.44
C GLN A 71 6.46 0.71 10.37
N LEU A 72 7.57 0.97 11.05
CA LEU A 72 8.00 0.19 12.20
C LEU A 72 7.09 0.49 13.40
N THR A 73 7.21 -0.30 14.47
CA THR A 73 6.39 -0.16 15.69
C THR A 73 6.67 1.12 16.47
N ASP A 74 7.77 1.81 16.18
CA ASP A 74 8.11 3.15 16.68
C ASP A 74 7.56 4.29 15.78
N PHE A 75 6.72 3.95 14.80
CA PHE A 75 6.12 4.85 13.80
C PHE A 75 7.11 5.50 12.83
N THR A 76 8.36 5.07 12.80
CA THR A 76 9.29 5.46 11.75
C THR A 76 8.99 4.72 10.44
N PRO A 77 9.31 5.28 9.25
CA PRO A 77 9.10 4.58 8.00
C PRO A 77 9.82 3.24 7.95
N HIS A 78 9.12 2.20 7.54
CA HIS A 78 9.72 0.89 7.29
C HIS A 78 10.77 0.99 6.16
N PRO A 79 11.87 0.21 6.14
CA PRO A 79 12.86 0.27 5.07
C PRO A 79 12.31 0.09 3.64
N THR A 80 11.21 -0.65 3.50
CA THR A 80 10.51 -0.85 2.20
C THR A 80 9.56 0.29 1.83
N ASN A 81 9.38 1.29 2.69
CA ASN A 81 8.46 2.41 2.49
C ASN A 81 9.10 3.49 1.60
N THR A 82 8.93 3.34 0.29
CA THR A 82 9.40 4.31 -0.71
C THR A 82 8.58 5.61 -0.73
N ARG A 83 7.33 5.58 -0.22
CA ARG A 83 6.46 6.76 -0.17
C ARG A 83 7.00 7.84 0.76
N ALA A 84 7.63 7.45 1.88
CA ALA A 84 8.15 8.41 2.85
C ALA A 84 9.17 9.37 2.22
N ALA A 85 10.12 8.84 1.45
CA ALA A 85 11.09 9.66 0.71
C ALA A 85 10.42 10.51 -0.37
N ALA A 86 9.48 9.94 -1.13
CA ALA A 86 8.74 10.65 -2.17
C ALA A 86 7.96 11.85 -1.60
N ARG A 87 7.30 11.68 -0.44
CA ARG A 87 6.60 12.76 0.26
C ARG A 87 7.54 13.89 0.65
N THR A 88 8.70 13.59 1.24
CA THR A 88 9.70 14.60 1.64
C THR A 88 10.15 15.44 0.43
N VAL A 89 10.36 14.82 -0.73
CA VAL A 89 10.73 15.53 -1.95
C VAL A 89 9.57 16.36 -2.48
N ALA A 90 8.35 15.81 -2.49
CA ALA A 90 7.16 16.52 -2.95
C ALA A 90 6.87 17.78 -2.11
N GLU A 91 7.02 17.70 -0.78
CA GLU A 91 6.85 18.85 0.12
C GLU A 91 7.92 19.91 -0.12
N LYS A 92 9.18 19.50 -0.34
CA LYS A 92 10.30 20.42 -0.59
C LYS A 92 10.12 21.28 -1.85
N TYR A 93 9.47 20.74 -2.88
CA TYR A 93 9.28 21.39 -4.18
C TYR A 93 7.81 21.70 -4.48
N ALA A 94 6.97 21.83 -3.44
CA ALA A 94 5.53 22.02 -3.59
C ALA A 94 5.18 23.33 -4.31
N ASP A 95 6.00 24.37 -4.15
CA ASP A 95 5.85 25.68 -4.80
C ASP A 95 5.98 25.61 -6.33
N MET A 96 6.69 24.60 -6.85
CA MET A 96 6.83 24.37 -8.29
C MET A 96 5.59 23.72 -8.92
N THR A 97 4.62 23.26 -8.12
CA THR A 97 3.41 22.56 -8.59
C THR A 97 3.73 21.44 -9.59
N PRO A 98 4.59 20.46 -9.24
CA PRO A 98 4.99 19.41 -10.16
C PRO A 98 3.79 18.51 -10.54
N MET A 99 3.70 18.17 -11.82
CA MET A 99 2.65 17.32 -12.37
C MET A 99 3.27 16.07 -13.02
N PHE A 100 2.65 14.91 -12.80
CA PHE A 100 3.14 13.64 -13.32
C PHE A 100 2.02 12.91 -14.09
N GLY A 101 2.37 12.36 -15.25
CA GLY A 101 1.57 11.40 -15.99
C GLY A 101 2.35 10.09 -16.10
N ILE A 102 1.69 8.96 -15.84
CA ILE A 102 2.31 7.63 -15.89
C ILE A 102 1.47 6.76 -16.82
N GLU A 103 2.09 6.18 -17.84
CA GLU A 103 1.46 5.27 -18.79
C GLU A 103 1.71 3.82 -18.35
N GLN A 104 0.71 3.21 -17.71
CA GLN A 104 0.81 1.82 -17.24
C GLN A 104 0.35 0.85 -18.33
N GLU A 105 1.30 0.21 -19.01
CA GLU A 105 1.02 -0.95 -19.87
C GLU A 105 0.84 -2.23 -19.04
N TYR A 106 0.08 -3.19 -19.57
CA TYR A 106 -0.06 -4.52 -18.98
C TYR A 106 -0.45 -5.54 -20.06
N THR A 107 -0.21 -6.83 -19.79
CA THR A 107 -0.59 -7.94 -20.69
C THR A 107 -1.39 -8.97 -19.91
N PHE A 108 -2.54 -9.39 -20.43
CA PHE A 108 -3.30 -10.50 -19.85
C PHE A 108 -2.65 -11.83 -20.20
N PHE A 109 -2.62 -12.75 -19.23
CA PHE A 109 -2.10 -14.11 -19.41
C PHE A 109 -3.18 -15.15 -19.07
N GLN A 110 -3.18 -16.26 -19.81
CA GLN A 110 -3.94 -17.46 -19.51
C GLN A 110 -3.01 -18.68 -19.64
N ASN A 111 -2.94 -19.49 -18.58
CA ASN A 111 -2.11 -20.71 -18.55
C ASN A 111 -0.63 -20.50 -18.96
N GLY A 112 -0.03 -19.38 -18.51
CA GLY A 112 1.38 -19.06 -18.78
C GLY A 112 1.67 -18.50 -20.17
N ARG A 113 0.65 -18.17 -20.97
CA ARG A 113 0.79 -17.53 -22.28
C ARG A 113 -0.02 -16.23 -22.36
N PRO A 114 0.36 -15.25 -23.20
CA PRO A 114 -0.46 -14.08 -23.45
C PRO A 114 -1.87 -14.50 -23.92
N LEU A 115 -2.90 -13.88 -23.36
CA LEU A 115 -4.28 -14.19 -23.70
C LEU A 115 -4.52 -13.89 -25.18
N GLY A 116 -4.95 -14.90 -25.94
CA GLY A 116 -5.21 -14.81 -27.38
C GLY A 116 -4.07 -15.31 -28.29
N TRP A 117 -3.00 -15.87 -27.73
CA TRP A 117 -1.87 -16.50 -28.45
C TRP A 117 -1.93 -18.03 -28.40
#